data_AF-A0ABD7C0D5-F1
#
_entry.id   AF-A0ABD7C0D5-F1
#
_cell.length_a   1.000
_cell.length_b   1.000
_cell.length_c   1.000
_cell.angle_alpha   90.00
_cell.angle_beta   90.00
_cell.angle_gamma   90.00
#
_symmetry.space_group_name_H-M   'P 1'
#
loop_
_entity.id
_entity.type
_entity.pdbx_description
1 polymer ?
#
loop_
_entity_poly.entity_id
_entity_poly.type
_entity_poly.pdbx_seq_one_letter_code
_entity_poly.pdbx_strand_id
1 'polypeptide(L)'
;MVTAWLLLGAALAAPNAQGAPIDWSDTLLKDLDAANAAMRGSHPGAVDLRNPGFGAQLDDALALARSRAERVASYPGYWWAMKGYAAAFNDGHVSLNALADAPDLPTQWPGFLTGFDGDAQVVMTVDGGPGHPPLGARMLACDGIDAQTLAVRRVGDFNGRWKLQASRIQGGGEVLLEQGNPYVPALRTCVFQVGGRETSYALRWQPLQAAQRKERLADTRRSFRPPNGWHAMPDGSYWITTSSFNADPAEQNFKELTALLEQLSPQAEGLQQAPTVVLDVRGNTGGASQWSIELARLIWGRAAVDALPDRSWVEWRTSEGNIAQLRGFLQKLEQAPDASPELRRMLESVTAGMAQARGRGEALWREPSEASADPASAASQAGPVRKGRVLVVADASCGSACLDALDLWKRLGAVQVGVETSADSLYMDVRPERLPSGLARISVPMKVFRGRVRGSNEPHVPDHRYTGDMRDTRALEAWLLML
;
A
#
# COMPACT_ATOMS: atom_id res chain seq x y z
N MET A 1 40.47 60.51 -19.80
CA MET A 1 39.82 60.06 -21.04
C MET A 1 39.95 58.55 -21.09
N VAL A 2 38.90 57.83 -20.69
CA VAL A 2 38.79 56.38 -20.90
C VAL A 2 37.38 56.14 -21.39
N THR A 3 37.31 55.63 -22.61
CA THR A 3 36.13 55.43 -23.44
C THR A 3 35.30 54.26 -22.92
N ALA A 4 34.02 54.53 -22.67
CA ALA A 4 32.99 53.52 -22.41
C ALA A 4 32.68 52.74 -23.70
N TRP A 5 32.67 51.42 -23.61
CA TRP A 5 32.10 50.54 -24.62
C TRP A 5 30.78 49.98 -24.10
N LEU A 6 29.68 50.49 -24.66
CA LEU A 6 28.35 49.90 -24.60
C LEU A 6 28.31 48.68 -25.52
N LEU A 7 28.21 47.48 -24.97
CA LEU A 7 27.78 46.29 -25.70
C LEU A 7 26.29 46.10 -25.46
N LEU A 8 25.47 46.54 -26.43
CA LEU A 8 24.08 46.08 -26.55
C LEU A 8 24.09 44.62 -27.00
N GLY A 9 23.99 43.70 -26.03
CA GLY A 9 23.60 42.33 -26.30
C GLY A 9 22.09 42.28 -26.48
N ALA A 10 21.63 42.15 -27.72
CA ALA A 10 20.25 41.80 -28.02
C ALA A 10 19.96 40.41 -27.46
N ALA A 11 19.29 40.34 -26.31
CA ALA A 11 18.71 39.11 -25.80
C ALA A 11 17.54 38.75 -26.74
N LEU A 12 17.78 37.80 -27.64
CA LEU A 12 16.71 37.03 -28.27
C LEU A 12 16.02 36.24 -27.15
N ALA A 13 15.01 36.84 -26.53
CA ALA A 13 14.06 36.11 -25.73
C ALA A 13 13.38 35.10 -26.65
N ALA A 14 13.78 33.83 -26.56
CA ALA A 14 13.02 32.75 -27.16
C ALA A 14 11.59 32.84 -26.61
N PRO A 15 10.55 32.83 -27.46
CA PRO A 15 9.19 32.84 -26.97
C PRO A 15 8.99 31.62 -26.08
N ASN A 16 8.55 31.87 -24.83
CA ASN A 16 8.04 30.83 -23.95
C ASN A 16 6.96 30.05 -24.72
N ALA A 17 7.24 28.79 -25.05
CA ALA A 17 6.29 27.88 -25.66
C ALA A 17 5.24 27.46 -24.63
N GLN A 18 4.38 28.40 -24.23
CA GLN A 18 3.08 28.08 -23.66
C GLN A 18 2.17 27.66 -24.83
N GLY A 19 1.76 26.39 -24.89
CA GLY A 19 0.64 25.96 -25.72
C GLY A 19 0.93 25.04 -26.90
N ALA A 20 2.05 24.31 -26.94
CA ALA A 20 2.12 23.16 -27.85
C ALA A 20 1.16 22.05 -27.35
N PRO A 21 0.30 21.48 -28.22
CA PRO A 21 -0.53 20.34 -27.82
C PRO A 21 0.35 19.18 -27.38
N ILE A 22 0.01 18.56 -26.25
CA ILE A 22 0.74 17.40 -25.73
C ILE A 22 0.52 16.23 -26.69
N ASP A 23 1.61 15.68 -27.22
CA ASP A 23 1.58 14.38 -27.88
C ASP A 23 1.49 13.29 -26.80
N TRP A 24 0.27 12.83 -26.53
CA TRP A 24 0.01 11.87 -25.47
C TRP A 24 0.60 10.49 -25.76
N SER A 25 0.73 10.11 -27.03
CA SER A 25 1.35 8.83 -27.41
C SER A 25 2.85 8.88 -27.15
N ASP A 26 3.55 9.92 -27.62
CA ASP A 26 4.97 10.11 -27.35
C ASP A 26 5.26 10.26 -25.84
N THR A 27 4.41 11.00 -25.13
CA THR A 27 4.49 11.14 -23.66
C THR A 27 4.39 9.78 -22.96
N LEU A 28 3.43 8.94 -23.35
CA LEU A 28 3.30 7.59 -22.82
C LEU A 28 4.56 6.76 -23.08
N LEU A 29 5.07 6.75 -24.32
CA LEU A 29 6.21 5.93 -24.68
C LEU A 29 7.48 6.32 -23.90
N LYS A 30 7.74 7.63 -23.74
CA LYS A 30 8.86 8.15 -22.95
C LYS A 30 8.77 7.75 -21.48
N ASP A 31 7.59 7.88 -20.89
CA ASP A 31 7.37 7.53 -19.49
C ASP A 31 7.40 6.02 -19.25
N LEU A 32 6.90 5.21 -20.21
CA LEU A 32 7.04 3.75 -20.16
C LEU A 32 8.52 3.34 -20.22
N ASP A 33 9.31 3.99 -21.08
CA ASP A 33 10.74 3.73 -21.16
C ASP A 33 11.46 4.07 -19.85
N ALA A 34 11.16 5.23 -19.26
CA ALA A 34 11.71 5.61 -17.98
C ALA A 34 11.28 4.68 -16.85
N ALA A 35 10.00 4.31 -16.79
CA ALA A 35 9.48 3.38 -15.80
C ALA A 35 10.12 1.99 -15.93
N ASN A 36 10.24 1.47 -17.15
CA ASN A 36 10.90 0.19 -17.41
C ASN A 36 12.40 0.23 -17.11
N ALA A 37 13.09 1.32 -17.44
CA ALA A 37 14.48 1.53 -17.08
C ALA A 37 14.68 1.55 -15.55
N ALA A 38 13.79 2.24 -14.82
CA ALA A 38 13.83 2.28 -13.37
C ALA A 38 13.60 0.89 -12.74
N MET A 39 12.64 0.13 -13.25
CA MET A 39 12.40 -1.24 -12.80
C MET A 39 13.61 -2.15 -13.09
N ARG A 40 14.18 -2.13 -14.30
CA ARG A 40 15.37 -2.95 -14.63
C ARG A 40 16.61 -2.54 -13.85
N GLY A 41 16.81 -1.24 -13.66
CA GLY A 41 17.97 -0.70 -12.96
C GLY A 41 17.92 -0.96 -11.45
N SER A 42 16.75 -0.82 -10.83
CA SER A 42 16.64 -0.65 -9.38
C SER A 42 15.70 -1.63 -8.68
N HIS A 43 14.93 -2.44 -9.40
CA HIS A 43 14.15 -3.50 -8.80
C HIS A 43 15.03 -4.75 -8.56
N PRO A 44 15.04 -5.35 -7.35
CA PRO A 44 15.83 -6.55 -7.07
C PRO A 44 15.45 -7.74 -7.97
N GLY A 45 14.17 -7.86 -8.34
CA GLY A 45 13.68 -8.88 -9.27
C GLY A 45 14.41 -8.94 -10.62
N ALA A 46 14.97 -7.82 -11.09
CA ALA A 46 15.71 -7.78 -12.36
C ALA A 46 17.03 -8.59 -12.32
N VAL A 47 17.51 -8.93 -11.12
CA VAL A 47 18.72 -9.75 -10.90
C VAL A 47 18.48 -10.90 -9.91
N ASP A 48 17.21 -11.17 -9.57
CA ASP A 48 16.87 -12.22 -8.63
C ASP A 48 16.94 -13.59 -9.31
N LEU A 49 17.99 -14.36 -9.03
CA LEU A 49 18.16 -15.71 -9.55
C LEU A 49 17.07 -16.70 -9.08
N ARG A 50 16.33 -16.38 -8.01
CA ARG A 50 15.18 -17.17 -7.51
C ARG A 50 13.86 -16.75 -8.15
N ASN A 51 13.87 -15.70 -8.99
CA ASN A 51 12.75 -15.29 -9.81
C ASN A 51 13.19 -15.06 -11.26
N PRO A 52 13.61 -16.13 -11.98
CA PRO A 52 14.09 -16.01 -13.35
C PRO A 52 13.02 -15.50 -14.34
N GLY A 53 11.73 -15.55 -13.98
CA GLY A 53 10.62 -15.07 -14.80
C GLY A 53 10.42 -13.55 -14.79
N PHE A 54 11.06 -12.82 -13.88
CA PHE A 54 10.82 -11.37 -13.71
C PHE A 54 11.19 -10.56 -14.96
N GLY A 55 12.24 -10.95 -15.68
CA GLY A 55 12.64 -10.29 -16.94
C GLY A 55 11.56 -10.41 -18.02
N ALA A 56 11.00 -11.61 -18.22
CA ALA A 56 9.91 -11.83 -19.16
C ALA A 56 8.64 -11.07 -18.75
N GLN A 57 8.32 -11.04 -17.44
CA GLN A 57 7.19 -10.26 -16.93
C GLN A 57 7.34 -8.75 -17.23
N LEU A 58 8.55 -8.19 -17.11
CA LEU A 58 8.84 -6.81 -17.50
C LEU A 58 8.63 -6.57 -19.01
N ASP A 59 9.11 -7.49 -19.84
CA ASP A 59 8.97 -7.42 -21.29
C ASP A 59 7.50 -7.46 -21.71
N ASP A 60 6.72 -8.39 -21.15
CA ASP A 60 5.28 -8.53 -21.42
C ASP A 60 4.49 -7.31 -20.96
N ALA A 61 4.78 -6.79 -19.75
CA ALA A 61 4.13 -5.59 -19.23
C ALA A 61 4.41 -4.37 -20.12
N LEU A 62 5.67 -4.19 -20.55
CA LEU A 62 6.06 -3.10 -21.43
C LEU A 62 5.41 -3.25 -22.82
N ALA A 63 5.40 -4.45 -23.39
CA ALA A 63 4.79 -4.71 -24.69
C ALA A 63 3.29 -4.41 -24.69
N LEU A 64 2.56 -4.87 -23.67
CA LEU A 64 1.13 -4.59 -23.51
C LEU A 64 0.86 -3.08 -23.32
N ALA A 65 1.68 -2.39 -22.54
CA ALA A 65 1.50 -0.95 -22.33
C ALA A 65 1.85 -0.14 -23.59
N ARG A 66 2.85 -0.56 -24.38
CA ARG A 66 3.20 0.06 -25.66
C ARG A 66 2.13 -0.15 -26.71
N SER A 67 1.51 -1.33 -26.78
CA SER A 67 0.42 -1.60 -27.72
C SER A 67 -0.80 -0.71 -27.49
N ARG A 68 -0.90 -0.07 -26.32
CA ARG A 68 -1.96 0.87 -25.97
C ARG A 68 -1.71 2.29 -26.48
N ALA A 69 -0.47 2.63 -26.86
CA ALA A 69 -0.08 3.99 -27.28
C ALA A 69 -0.84 4.49 -28.51
N GLU A 70 -1.17 3.61 -29.46
CA GLU A 70 -1.96 3.95 -30.65
C GLU A 70 -3.35 4.52 -30.34
N ARG A 71 -3.90 4.24 -29.14
CA ARG A 71 -5.22 4.70 -28.71
C ARG A 71 -5.16 5.85 -27.71
N VAL A 72 -3.96 6.34 -27.38
CA VAL A 72 -3.78 7.39 -26.39
C VAL A 72 -3.86 8.76 -27.07
N ALA A 73 -4.96 9.46 -26.80
CA ALA A 73 -5.19 10.82 -27.29
C ALA A 73 -5.46 11.83 -26.16
N SER A 74 -5.36 11.41 -24.91
CA SER A 74 -5.70 12.21 -23.74
C SER A 74 -5.03 11.70 -22.47
N TYR A 75 -5.04 12.52 -21.42
CA TYR A 75 -4.51 12.16 -20.11
C TYR A 75 -5.13 10.86 -19.55
N PRO A 76 -6.46 10.62 -19.56
CA PRO A 76 -7.02 9.35 -19.16
C PRO A 76 -6.43 8.13 -19.88
N GLY A 77 -6.23 8.22 -21.21
CA GLY A 77 -5.61 7.15 -21.98
C GLY A 77 -4.18 6.84 -21.50
N TYR A 78 -3.36 7.89 -21.36
CA TYR A 78 -2.02 7.80 -20.79
C TYR A 78 -2.04 7.17 -19.38
N TRP A 79 -2.90 7.68 -18.49
CA TRP A 79 -2.99 7.24 -17.10
C TRP A 79 -3.33 5.76 -17.00
N TRP A 80 -4.36 5.30 -17.71
CA TRP A 80 -4.79 3.90 -17.65
C TRP A 80 -3.80 2.95 -18.34
N ALA A 81 -3.05 3.41 -19.36
CA ALA A 81 -1.95 2.63 -19.92
C ALA A 81 -0.82 2.43 -18.90
N MET A 82 -0.36 3.51 -18.25
CA MET A 82 0.68 3.46 -17.21
C MET A 82 0.23 2.69 -15.98
N LYS A 83 -1.03 2.83 -15.56
CA LYS A 83 -1.59 2.11 -14.41
C LYS A 83 -1.60 0.60 -14.67
N GLY A 84 -1.97 0.20 -15.89
CA GLY A 84 -1.91 -1.20 -16.33
C GLY A 84 -0.49 -1.77 -16.39
N TYR A 85 0.50 -0.97 -16.80
CA TYR A 85 1.92 -1.39 -16.71
C TYR A 85 2.31 -1.73 -15.27
N ALA A 86 1.99 -0.86 -14.30
CA ALA A 86 2.28 -1.13 -12.89
C ALA A 86 1.47 -2.32 -12.33
N ALA A 87 0.22 -2.49 -12.76
CA ALA A 87 -0.65 -3.58 -12.33
C ALA A 87 -0.14 -4.98 -12.73
N ALA A 88 0.57 -5.08 -13.87
CA ALA A 88 1.10 -6.35 -14.40
C ALA A 88 2.08 -7.06 -13.44
N PHE A 89 2.68 -6.32 -12.51
CA PHE A 89 3.59 -6.87 -11.51
C PHE A 89 2.86 -7.66 -10.40
N ASN A 90 1.55 -7.44 -10.23
CA ASN A 90 0.77 -8.00 -9.12
C ASN A 90 1.47 -7.80 -7.77
N ASP A 91 1.97 -6.58 -7.55
CA ASP A 91 2.76 -6.20 -6.38
C ASP A 91 2.20 -4.92 -5.77
N GLY A 92 1.98 -4.89 -4.45
CA GLY A 92 1.48 -3.71 -3.76
C GLY A 92 2.49 -2.58 -3.65
N HIS A 93 3.76 -2.89 -3.85
CA HIS A 93 4.88 -1.97 -3.77
C HIS A 93 5.30 -1.43 -5.14
N VAL A 94 4.78 -2.00 -6.24
CA VAL A 94 4.85 -1.42 -7.58
C VAL A 94 3.55 -0.68 -7.87
N SER A 95 3.60 0.64 -7.79
CA SER A 95 2.39 1.48 -7.94
C SER A 95 2.69 2.72 -8.78
N LEU A 96 1.71 3.15 -9.57
CA LEU A 96 1.74 4.44 -10.25
C LEU A 96 0.98 5.47 -9.40
N ASN A 97 1.61 6.60 -9.11
CA ASN A 97 1.01 7.68 -8.34
C ASN A 97 1.06 8.97 -9.15
N ALA A 98 -0.06 9.67 -9.27
CA ALA A 98 -0.11 10.99 -9.88
C ALA A 98 0.69 11.99 -9.03
N LEU A 99 1.33 12.96 -9.69
CA LEU A 99 1.93 14.11 -9.04
C LEU A 99 0.89 15.22 -8.86
N ALA A 100 1.16 16.19 -7.99
CA ALA A 100 0.18 17.19 -7.56
C ALA A 100 -0.38 18.04 -8.72
N ASP A 101 0.43 18.30 -9.74
CA ASP A 101 0.05 19.12 -10.90
C ASP A 101 -0.49 18.29 -12.08
N ALA A 102 -0.66 16.97 -11.90
CA ALA A 102 -1.25 16.12 -12.92
C ALA A 102 -2.74 16.43 -13.09
N PRO A 103 -3.30 16.34 -14.32
CA PRO A 103 -4.73 16.53 -14.52
C PRO A 103 -5.56 15.53 -13.70
N ASP A 104 -6.75 15.95 -13.29
CA ASP A 104 -7.73 15.04 -12.69
C ASP A 104 -8.36 14.13 -13.75
N LEU A 105 -8.75 12.93 -13.34
CA LEU A 105 -9.59 12.06 -14.18
C LEU A 105 -11.04 12.56 -14.12
N PRO A 106 -11.66 12.94 -15.26
CA PRO A 106 -13.08 13.24 -15.28
C PRO A 106 -13.83 11.98 -14.87
N THR A 107 -14.61 12.07 -13.79
CA THR A 107 -15.31 10.90 -13.25
C THR A 107 -16.82 11.07 -13.42
N GLN A 108 -17.45 10.05 -13.98
CA GLN A 108 -18.90 9.91 -14.08
C GLN A 108 -19.36 8.64 -13.36
N TRP A 109 -20.61 8.63 -12.92
CA TRP A 109 -21.21 7.51 -12.20
C TRP A 109 -22.72 7.43 -12.46
N PRO A 110 -23.38 6.29 -12.20
CA PRO A 110 -24.80 6.08 -12.51
C PRO A 110 -25.78 6.48 -11.39
N GLY A 111 -25.30 7.17 -10.34
CA GLY A 111 -26.08 7.48 -9.12
C GLY A 111 -26.00 6.41 -8.03
N PHE A 112 -25.20 5.35 -8.21
CA PHE A 112 -24.92 4.35 -7.17
C PHE A 112 -23.54 3.71 -7.40
N LEU A 113 -22.93 3.19 -6.34
CA LEU A 113 -21.70 2.38 -6.42
C LEU A 113 -21.88 1.05 -5.69
N THR A 114 -21.17 0.05 -6.20
CA THR A 114 -21.06 -1.28 -5.60
C THR A 114 -19.74 -1.45 -4.87
N GLY A 115 -19.70 -2.22 -3.79
CA GLY A 115 -18.47 -2.72 -3.17
C GLY A 115 -18.52 -4.25 -3.02
N PHE A 116 -17.46 -4.85 -2.50
CA PHE A 116 -17.42 -6.29 -2.22
C PHE A 116 -17.80 -6.57 -0.76
N ASP A 117 -18.77 -7.46 -0.56
CA ASP A 117 -19.08 -8.09 0.72
C ASP A 117 -18.84 -9.60 0.60
N GLY A 118 -17.75 -10.08 1.20
CA GLY A 118 -17.20 -11.37 0.84
C GLY A 118 -16.77 -11.37 -0.63
N ASP A 119 -17.31 -12.30 -1.42
CA ASP A 119 -17.11 -12.35 -2.87
C ASP A 119 -18.28 -11.73 -3.65
N ALA A 120 -19.38 -11.34 -2.99
CA ALA A 120 -20.51 -10.74 -3.66
C ALA A 120 -20.28 -9.24 -3.89
N GLN A 121 -20.48 -8.79 -5.12
CA GLN A 121 -20.50 -7.37 -5.44
C GLN A 121 -21.90 -6.81 -5.21
N VAL A 122 -22.05 -5.91 -4.24
CA VAL A 122 -23.34 -5.42 -3.75
C VAL A 122 -23.41 -3.90 -3.79
N VAL A 123 -24.59 -3.34 -3.99
CA VAL A 123 -24.82 -1.89 -3.93
C VAL A 123 -24.56 -1.40 -2.51
N MET A 124 -23.59 -0.49 -2.35
CA MET A 124 -23.18 0.04 -1.04
C MET A 124 -23.48 1.54 -0.89
N THR A 125 -23.58 2.27 -1.99
CA THR A 125 -24.02 3.66 -1.98
C THR A 125 -25.02 3.90 -3.11
N VAL A 126 -26.03 4.74 -2.88
CA VAL A 126 -27.07 5.06 -3.85
C VAL A 126 -27.62 6.46 -3.58
N ASP A 127 -27.88 7.21 -4.63
CA ASP A 127 -28.63 8.46 -4.57
C ASP A 127 -30.10 8.20 -4.28
N GLY A 128 -30.78 9.19 -3.69
CA GLY A 128 -32.22 9.12 -3.52
C GLY A 128 -32.95 9.20 -4.86
N GLY A 129 -34.15 8.59 -4.91
CA GLY A 129 -35.04 8.63 -6.08
C GLY A 129 -35.20 7.29 -6.80
N PRO A 130 -36.14 7.21 -7.75
CA PRO A 130 -36.40 5.98 -8.50
C PRO A 130 -35.34 5.73 -9.58
N GLY A 131 -35.23 4.47 -10.03
CA GLY A 131 -34.37 4.10 -11.15
C GLY A 131 -32.98 3.58 -10.78
N HIS A 132 -32.71 3.41 -9.48
CA HIS A 132 -31.49 2.79 -8.96
C HIS A 132 -31.79 1.45 -8.29
N PRO A 133 -30.84 0.49 -8.30
CA PRO A 133 -30.96 -0.71 -7.48
C PRO A 133 -30.91 -0.34 -5.98
N PRO A 134 -31.66 -1.05 -5.11
CA PRO A 134 -31.65 -0.76 -3.68
C PRO A 134 -30.30 -1.15 -3.03
N LEU A 135 -29.98 -0.52 -1.89
CA LEU A 135 -28.82 -0.92 -1.06
C LEU A 135 -28.85 -2.42 -0.76
N GLY A 136 -27.69 -3.06 -0.84
CA GLY A 136 -27.53 -4.49 -0.64
C GLY A 136 -27.92 -5.36 -1.85
N ALA A 137 -28.48 -4.80 -2.92
CA ALA A 137 -28.74 -5.56 -4.15
C ALA A 137 -27.43 -6.11 -4.72
N ARG A 138 -27.43 -7.40 -5.08
CA ARG A 138 -26.24 -8.06 -5.64
C ARG A 138 -26.18 -7.80 -7.15
N MET A 139 -25.06 -7.28 -7.63
CA MET A 139 -24.80 -7.14 -9.06
C MET A 139 -24.50 -8.52 -9.66
N LEU A 140 -25.21 -8.87 -10.72
CA LEU A 140 -25.05 -10.16 -11.41
C LEU A 140 -24.25 -10.00 -12.70
N ALA A 141 -24.57 -9.00 -13.52
CA ALA A 141 -23.93 -8.75 -14.80
C ALA A 141 -24.13 -7.29 -15.25
N CYS A 142 -23.28 -6.81 -16.16
CA CYS A 142 -23.53 -5.60 -16.93
C CYS A 142 -23.22 -5.84 -18.40
N ASP A 143 -24.11 -5.39 -19.29
CA ASP A 143 -24.03 -5.59 -20.74
C ASP A 143 -23.68 -7.04 -21.16
N GLY A 144 -24.24 -8.01 -20.43
CA GLY A 144 -24.03 -9.45 -20.67
C GLY A 144 -22.73 -10.04 -20.10
N ILE A 145 -21.88 -9.24 -19.43
CA ILE A 145 -20.67 -9.70 -18.75
C ILE A 145 -20.98 -9.91 -17.27
N ASP A 146 -20.67 -11.08 -16.73
CA ASP A 146 -20.85 -11.36 -15.30
C ASP A 146 -20.04 -10.39 -14.42
N ALA A 147 -20.55 -10.11 -13.21
CA ALA A 147 -19.99 -9.09 -12.33
C ALA A 147 -18.52 -9.34 -11.94
N GLN A 148 -18.10 -10.60 -11.78
CA GLN A 148 -16.72 -10.91 -11.39
C GLN A 148 -15.75 -10.65 -12.55
N THR A 149 -16.06 -11.17 -13.73
CA THR A 149 -15.27 -10.92 -14.95
C THR A 149 -15.24 -9.43 -15.28
N LEU A 150 -16.37 -8.73 -15.11
CA LEU A 150 -16.45 -7.30 -15.31
C LEU A 150 -15.49 -6.54 -14.37
N ALA A 151 -15.48 -6.88 -13.08
CA ALA A 151 -14.64 -6.23 -12.10
C ALA A 151 -13.14 -6.48 -12.35
N VAL A 152 -12.77 -7.69 -12.79
CA VAL A 152 -11.40 -7.99 -13.25
C VAL A 152 -11.01 -7.06 -14.39
N ARG A 153 -11.81 -7.00 -15.47
CA ARG A 153 -11.48 -6.24 -16.67
C ARG A 153 -11.42 -4.73 -16.44
N ARG A 154 -12.33 -4.19 -15.63
CA ARG A 154 -12.45 -2.74 -15.40
C ARG A 154 -11.50 -2.22 -14.33
N VAL A 155 -11.20 -3.02 -13.32
CA VAL A 155 -10.43 -2.58 -12.15
C VAL A 155 -9.20 -3.46 -11.93
N GLY A 156 -9.38 -4.79 -11.90
CA GLY A 156 -8.30 -5.75 -11.65
C GLY A 156 -7.10 -5.58 -12.59
N ASP A 157 -7.34 -5.49 -13.89
CA ASP A 157 -6.31 -5.34 -14.94
C ASP A 157 -5.51 -4.03 -14.84
N PHE A 158 -5.98 -3.08 -14.03
CA PHE A 158 -5.35 -1.78 -13.82
C PHE A 158 -4.93 -1.50 -12.38
N ASN A 159 -5.29 -2.36 -11.42
CA ASN A 159 -4.88 -2.25 -10.02
C ASN A 159 -3.96 -3.40 -9.58
N GLY A 160 -3.97 -4.53 -10.30
CA GLY A 160 -3.23 -5.73 -9.97
C GLY A 160 -3.77 -6.43 -8.72
N ARG A 161 -3.20 -7.59 -8.40
CA ARG A 161 -3.48 -8.39 -7.19
C ARG A 161 -4.97 -8.69 -6.98
N TRP A 162 -5.77 -8.76 -8.04
CA TRP A 162 -7.24 -8.87 -7.93
C TRP A 162 -7.72 -10.18 -7.28
N LYS A 163 -6.85 -11.19 -7.21
CA LYS A 163 -7.09 -12.43 -6.45
C LYS A 163 -7.25 -12.20 -4.94
N LEU A 164 -6.69 -11.12 -4.39
CA LEU A 164 -6.77 -10.79 -2.98
C LEU A 164 -8.13 -10.17 -2.64
N GLN A 165 -8.75 -10.61 -1.54
CA GLN A 165 -9.98 -10.00 -1.05
C GLN A 165 -9.76 -8.51 -0.76
N ALA A 166 -8.63 -8.16 -0.15
CA ALA A 166 -8.28 -6.78 0.14
C ALA A 166 -8.26 -5.88 -1.11
N SER A 167 -7.71 -6.35 -2.24
CA SER A 167 -7.73 -5.59 -3.49
C SER A 167 -9.15 -5.36 -4.01
N ARG A 168 -10.03 -6.36 -3.86
CA ARG A 168 -11.45 -6.24 -4.22
C ARG A 168 -12.19 -5.26 -3.30
N ILE A 169 -11.92 -5.28 -2.00
CA ILE A 169 -12.48 -4.31 -1.05
C ILE A 169 -12.03 -2.88 -1.40
N GLN A 170 -10.73 -2.67 -1.63
CA GLN A 170 -10.17 -1.34 -1.87
C GLN A 170 -10.57 -0.75 -3.24
N GLY A 171 -10.65 -1.59 -4.28
CA GLY A 171 -10.90 -1.17 -5.66
C GLY A 171 -12.32 -1.39 -6.17
N GLY A 172 -13.13 -2.25 -5.54
CA GLY A 172 -14.44 -2.67 -6.05
C GLY A 172 -15.45 -1.54 -6.26
N GLY A 173 -15.34 -0.48 -5.45
CA GLY A 173 -16.08 0.77 -5.62
C GLY A 173 -15.95 1.42 -6.99
N GLU A 174 -14.85 1.15 -7.70
CA GLU A 174 -14.53 1.81 -8.98
C GLU A 174 -15.15 1.11 -10.19
N VAL A 175 -15.75 -0.08 -10.04
CA VAL A 175 -16.29 -0.86 -11.18
C VAL A 175 -17.33 -0.09 -11.99
N LEU A 176 -18.17 0.71 -11.32
CA LEU A 176 -19.22 1.53 -11.92
C LEU A 176 -18.84 3.02 -11.99
N LEU A 177 -17.55 3.32 -12.05
CA LEU A 177 -17.07 4.66 -12.43
C LEU A 177 -16.69 4.66 -13.91
N GLU A 178 -17.02 5.74 -14.60
CA GLU A 178 -16.41 6.07 -15.89
C GLU A 178 -15.39 7.17 -15.76
N GLN A 179 -14.14 6.86 -16.13
CA GLN A 179 -12.97 7.71 -15.92
C GLN A 179 -12.16 7.91 -17.20
N GLY A 180 -12.82 7.82 -18.35
CA GLY A 180 -12.21 8.02 -19.66
C GLY A 180 -11.21 6.93 -20.06
N ASN A 181 -11.29 5.72 -19.49
CA ASN A 181 -10.40 4.62 -19.84
C ASN A 181 -10.74 4.08 -21.24
N PRO A 182 -9.89 4.29 -22.28
CA PRO A 182 -10.21 3.89 -23.65
C PRO A 182 -10.08 2.36 -23.88
N TYR A 183 -9.61 1.62 -22.88
CA TYR A 183 -9.36 0.17 -22.98
C TYR A 183 -10.52 -0.67 -22.44
N VAL A 184 -11.56 -0.03 -21.89
CA VAL A 184 -12.76 -0.71 -21.40
C VAL A 184 -14.01 -0.01 -21.96
N PRO A 185 -15.08 -0.75 -22.30
CA PRO A 185 -16.28 -0.16 -22.88
C PRO A 185 -17.10 0.58 -21.82
N ALA A 186 -17.75 1.68 -22.23
CA ALA A 186 -18.74 2.36 -21.41
C ALA A 186 -19.98 1.48 -21.19
N LEU A 187 -20.34 1.25 -19.92
CA LEU A 187 -21.46 0.37 -19.58
C LEU A 187 -22.81 1.06 -19.79
N ARG A 188 -23.83 0.28 -20.19
CA ARG A 188 -25.18 0.80 -20.48
C ARG A 188 -26.25 0.24 -19.56
N THR A 189 -26.20 -1.05 -19.25
CA THR A 189 -27.24 -1.71 -18.45
C THR A 189 -26.60 -2.73 -17.51
N CYS A 190 -27.12 -2.81 -16.28
CA CYS A 190 -26.71 -3.82 -15.30
C CYS A 190 -27.91 -4.58 -14.74
N VAL A 191 -27.72 -5.86 -14.46
CA VAL A 191 -28.70 -6.76 -13.86
C VAL A 191 -28.32 -6.99 -12.40
N PHE A 192 -29.31 -6.82 -11.51
CA PHE A 192 -29.17 -7.00 -10.08
C PHE A 192 -30.16 -8.04 -9.56
N GLN A 193 -29.76 -8.79 -8.54
CA GLN A 193 -30.68 -9.59 -7.74
C GLN A 193 -31.33 -8.69 -6.67
N VAL A 194 -32.64 -8.50 -6.78
CA VAL A 194 -33.46 -7.67 -5.89
C VAL A 194 -34.64 -8.49 -5.39
N GLY A 195 -34.71 -8.74 -4.08
CA GLY A 195 -35.77 -9.56 -3.49
C GLY A 195 -35.90 -10.96 -4.12
N GLY A 196 -34.76 -11.57 -4.50
CA GLY A 196 -34.71 -12.88 -5.16
C GLY A 196 -35.00 -12.86 -6.67
N ARG A 197 -35.31 -11.71 -7.27
CA ARG A 197 -35.59 -11.56 -8.71
C ARG A 197 -34.47 -10.82 -9.42
N GLU A 198 -34.19 -11.20 -10.65
CA GLU A 198 -33.29 -10.43 -11.52
C GLU A 198 -34.02 -9.19 -12.05
N THR A 199 -33.44 -8.02 -11.85
CA THR A 199 -33.97 -6.73 -12.30
C THR A 199 -32.90 -5.97 -13.05
N SER A 200 -33.26 -5.47 -14.23
CA SER A 200 -32.36 -4.72 -15.10
C SER A 200 -32.49 -3.22 -14.87
N TYR A 201 -31.35 -2.53 -14.80
CA TYR A 201 -31.25 -1.08 -14.59
C TYR A 201 -30.39 -0.45 -15.67
N ALA A 202 -30.95 0.53 -16.39
CA ALA A 202 -30.18 1.35 -17.32
C ALA A 202 -29.30 2.35 -16.55
N LEU A 203 -28.02 2.44 -16.94
CA LEU A 203 -27.04 3.33 -16.32
C LEU A 203 -27.18 4.74 -16.89
N ARG A 204 -27.34 5.73 -16.00
CA ARG A 204 -27.43 7.15 -16.35
C ARG A 204 -26.20 7.88 -15.83
N TRP A 205 -25.20 8.03 -16.69
CA TRP A 205 -23.92 8.65 -16.33
C TRP A 205 -24.07 10.15 -16.09
N GLN A 206 -23.72 10.57 -14.88
CA GLN A 206 -23.65 11.97 -14.48
C GLN A 206 -22.26 12.28 -13.90
N PRO A 207 -21.77 13.53 -13.97
CA PRO A 207 -20.52 13.92 -13.33
C PRO A 207 -20.52 13.63 -11.82
N LEU A 208 -19.39 13.17 -11.30
CA LEU A 208 -19.15 12.96 -9.87
C LEU A 208 -18.00 13.84 -9.40
N GLN A 209 -18.27 14.76 -8.48
CA GLN A 209 -17.25 15.66 -7.95
C GLN A 209 -16.23 14.90 -7.10
N ALA A 210 -14.97 15.38 -7.07
CA ALA A 210 -13.87 14.69 -6.39
C ALA A 210 -14.15 14.40 -4.90
N ALA A 211 -14.75 15.36 -4.18
CA ALA A 211 -15.12 15.18 -2.77
C ALA A 211 -16.18 14.08 -2.59
N GLN A 212 -17.23 14.09 -3.42
CA GLN A 212 -18.28 13.07 -3.40
C GLN A 212 -17.72 11.70 -3.79
N ARG A 213 -16.82 11.64 -4.79
CA ARG A 213 -16.12 10.41 -5.16
C ARG A 213 -15.36 9.82 -3.98
N LYS A 214 -14.61 10.66 -3.24
CA LYS A 214 -13.83 10.23 -2.07
C LYS A 214 -14.74 9.63 -0.99
N GLU A 215 -15.81 10.33 -0.64
CA GLU A 215 -16.78 9.88 0.36
C GLU A 215 -17.44 8.55 -0.03
N ARG A 216 -17.97 8.46 -1.24
CA ARG A 216 -18.66 7.25 -1.71
C ARG A 216 -17.75 6.05 -1.83
N LEU A 217 -16.50 6.24 -2.29
CA LEU A 217 -15.53 5.15 -2.32
C LEU A 217 -15.14 4.70 -0.91
N ALA A 218 -15.05 5.61 0.06
CA ALA A 218 -14.81 5.23 1.46
C ALA A 218 -15.95 4.34 1.99
N ASP A 219 -17.20 4.65 1.66
CA ASP A 219 -18.36 3.80 2.00
C ASP A 219 -18.31 2.42 1.34
N THR A 220 -17.92 2.33 0.05
CA THR A 220 -17.81 1.03 -0.65
C THR A 220 -16.76 0.10 -0.06
N ARG A 221 -15.76 0.65 0.64
CA ARG A 221 -14.70 -0.12 1.28
C ARG A 221 -15.09 -0.60 2.67
N ARG A 222 -16.09 0.07 3.30
CA ARG A 222 -16.36 0.01 4.75
C ARG A 222 -15.08 0.10 5.59
N SER A 223 -14.08 0.81 5.09
CA SER A 223 -12.77 0.95 5.73
C SER A 223 -12.84 2.00 6.83
N PHE A 224 -12.14 1.76 7.92
CA PHE A 224 -12.03 2.69 9.03
C PHE A 224 -10.57 2.92 9.38
N ARG A 225 -10.21 4.16 9.67
CA ARG A 225 -8.87 4.51 10.15
C ARG A 225 -9.01 5.29 11.46
N PRO A 226 -9.05 4.60 12.62
CA PRO A 226 -9.13 5.28 13.90
C PRO A 226 -7.89 6.14 14.16
N PRO A 227 -8.01 7.22 14.96
CA PRO A 227 -6.84 7.99 15.37
C PRO A 227 -5.88 7.12 16.20
N ASN A 228 -4.58 7.36 16.07
CA ASN A 228 -3.58 6.75 16.93
C ASN A 228 -3.87 7.12 18.40
N GLY A 229 -3.62 6.20 19.32
CA GLY A 229 -3.85 6.45 20.74
C GLY A 229 -3.98 5.17 21.54
N TRP A 230 -4.23 5.30 22.84
CA TRP A 230 -4.46 4.17 23.71
C TRP A 230 -5.35 4.56 24.90
N HIS A 231 -5.95 3.56 25.53
CA HIS A 231 -6.64 3.73 26.81
C HIS A 231 -6.62 2.43 27.62
N ALA A 232 -6.73 2.56 28.95
CA ALA A 232 -6.99 1.43 29.83
C ALA A 232 -8.49 1.09 29.84
N MET A 233 -8.79 -0.19 29.86
CA MET A 233 -10.14 -0.74 29.96
C MET A 233 -10.51 -0.99 31.43
N PRO A 234 -11.81 -1.05 31.79
CA PRO A 234 -12.25 -1.16 33.19
C PRO A 234 -11.75 -2.40 33.95
N ASP A 235 -11.37 -3.47 33.25
CA ASP A 235 -10.86 -4.72 33.81
C ASP A 235 -9.32 -4.74 33.96
N GLY A 236 -8.64 -3.63 33.68
CA GLY A 236 -7.17 -3.54 33.66
C GLY A 236 -6.56 -4.00 32.34
N SER A 237 -7.36 -4.26 31.30
CA SER A 237 -6.89 -4.48 29.94
C SER A 237 -6.49 -3.16 29.26
N TYR A 238 -5.83 -3.22 28.10
CA TYR A 238 -5.44 -2.04 27.33
C TYR A 238 -5.94 -2.14 25.89
N TRP A 239 -6.35 -1.01 25.32
CA TRP A 239 -6.59 -0.87 23.88
C TRP A 239 -5.58 0.12 23.30
N ILE A 240 -4.82 -0.31 22.30
CA ILE A 240 -3.77 0.48 21.65
C ILE A 240 -4.04 0.51 20.16
N THR A 241 -4.23 1.70 19.61
CA THR A 241 -4.50 1.93 18.20
C THR A 241 -3.26 2.48 17.50
N THR A 242 -2.85 1.80 16.43
CA THR A 242 -1.78 2.26 15.52
C THR A 242 -2.26 2.14 14.08
N SER A 243 -2.85 3.22 13.56
CA SER A 243 -3.54 3.23 12.27
C SER A 243 -2.63 3.54 11.06
N SER A 244 -1.32 3.64 11.31
CA SER A 244 -0.27 3.74 10.30
C SER A 244 1.08 3.57 10.98
N PHE A 245 2.07 3.03 10.27
CA PHE A 245 3.46 2.95 10.70
C PHE A 245 4.38 3.91 9.92
N ASN A 246 3.83 4.94 9.27
CA ASN A 246 4.62 5.96 8.59
C ASN A 246 5.70 6.55 9.52
N ALA A 247 6.94 6.45 9.07
CA ALA A 247 8.13 6.85 9.80
C ALA A 247 8.83 8.09 9.22
N ASP A 248 8.20 8.83 8.30
CA ASP A 248 8.74 10.13 7.87
C ASP A 248 8.65 11.14 9.02
N PRO A 249 9.78 11.63 9.57
CA PRO A 249 9.77 12.54 10.71
C PRO A 249 9.11 13.89 10.42
N ALA A 250 8.91 14.24 9.14
CA ALA A 250 8.15 15.44 8.77
C ALA A 250 6.63 15.27 8.94
N GLU A 251 6.13 14.04 9.02
CA GLU A 251 4.71 13.72 9.03
C GLU A 251 4.13 13.66 10.44
N GLN A 252 2.86 14.04 10.57
CA GLN A 252 2.14 14.05 11.85
C GLN A 252 2.10 12.66 12.52
N ASN A 253 1.96 11.60 11.73
CA ASN A 253 1.91 10.22 12.24
C ASN A 253 3.18 9.82 12.99
N PHE A 254 4.35 10.27 12.55
CA PHE A 254 5.62 9.97 13.23
C PHE A 254 5.58 10.51 14.65
N LYS A 255 5.19 11.79 14.82
CA LYS A 255 5.09 12.46 16.12
C LYS A 255 4.09 11.76 17.04
N GLU A 256 2.94 11.36 16.49
CA GLU A 256 1.91 10.63 17.23
C GLU A 256 2.40 9.28 17.74
N LEU A 257 3.11 8.50 16.92
CA LEU A 257 3.65 7.20 17.33
C LEU A 257 4.79 7.33 18.33
N THR A 258 5.67 8.33 18.18
CA THR A 258 6.70 8.63 19.17
C THR A 258 6.07 8.94 20.52
N ALA A 259 5.12 9.88 20.55
CA ALA A 259 4.41 10.25 21.78
C ALA A 259 3.63 9.07 22.38
N LEU A 260 3.03 8.22 21.54
CA LEU A 260 2.36 7.00 21.98
C LEU A 260 3.32 6.04 22.69
N LEU A 261 4.49 5.77 22.12
CA LEU A 261 5.50 4.91 22.76
C LEU A 261 6.05 5.51 24.05
N GLU A 262 6.27 6.83 24.10
CA GLU A 262 6.68 7.54 25.32
C GLU A 262 5.64 7.41 26.44
N GLN A 263 4.35 7.53 26.11
CA GLN A 263 3.25 7.38 27.07
C GLN A 263 3.07 5.93 27.54
N LEU A 264 3.30 4.95 26.68
CA LEU A 264 3.18 3.53 27.01
C LEU A 264 4.41 2.98 27.74
N SER A 265 5.59 3.57 27.56
CA SER A 265 6.83 3.16 28.23
C SER A 265 6.71 3.03 29.76
N PRO A 266 6.19 4.02 30.50
CA PRO A 266 5.99 3.87 31.95
C PRO A 266 4.89 2.87 32.32
N GLN A 267 4.09 2.39 31.36
CA GLN A 267 3.03 1.39 31.55
C GLN A 267 3.50 -0.04 31.23
N ALA A 268 4.79 -0.26 30.90
CA ALA A 268 5.29 -1.55 30.44
C ALA A 268 4.96 -2.73 31.37
N GLU A 269 5.11 -2.55 32.69
CA GLU A 269 4.74 -3.60 33.66
C GLU A 269 3.23 -3.88 33.64
N GLY A 270 2.40 -2.83 33.58
CA GLY A 270 0.95 -2.95 33.45
C GLY A 270 0.54 -3.67 32.17
N LEU A 271 1.15 -3.34 31.03
CA LEU A 271 0.92 -4.01 29.74
C LEU A 271 1.28 -5.50 29.79
N GLN A 272 2.41 -5.85 30.41
CA GLN A 272 2.86 -7.24 30.54
C GLN A 272 1.96 -8.06 31.47
N GLN A 273 1.37 -7.44 32.49
CA GLN A 273 0.50 -8.10 33.46
C GLN A 273 -1.00 -8.05 33.13
N ALA A 274 -1.42 -7.20 32.19
CA ALA A 274 -2.83 -7.00 31.84
C ALA A 274 -3.55 -8.31 31.49
N PRO A 275 -4.87 -8.43 31.72
CA PRO A 275 -5.65 -9.58 31.25
C PRO A 275 -5.72 -9.66 29.72
N THR A 276 -5.93 -8.52 29.07
CA THR A 276 -5.96 -8.41 27.60
C THR A 276 -5.22 -7.15 27.14
N VAL A 277 -4.50 -7.25 26.01
CA VAL A 277 -4.07 -6.07 25.24
C VAL A 277 -4.67 -6.20 23.84
N VAL A 278 -5.42 -5.20 23.40
CA VAL A 278 -5.92 -5.09 22.04
C VAL A 278 -5.00 -4.18 21.24
N LEU A 279 -4.49 -4.69 20.13
CA LEU A 279 -3.71 -3.98 19.12
C LEU A 279 -4.62 -3.71 17.92
N ASP A 280 -5.14 -2.50 17.81
CA ASP A 280 -5.99 -2.06 16.71
C ASP A 280 -5.16 -1.45 15.58
N VAL A 281 -5.07 -2.18 14.47
CA VAL A 281 -4.34 -1.78 13.26
C VAL A 281 -5.28 -1.57 12.06
N ARG A 282 -6.58 -1.33 12.31
CA ARG A 282 -7.53 -0.96 11.24
C ARG A 282 -7.03 0.25 10.46
N GLY A 283 -7.05 0.17 9.14
CA GLY A 283 -6.59 1.26 8.27
C GLY A 283 -5.07 1.39 8.13
N ASN A 284 -4.26 0.54 8.78
CA ASN A 284 -2.80 0.65 8.77
C ASN A 284 -2.16 0.09 7.49
N THR A 285 -1.76 0.97 6.57
CA THR A 285 -1.13 0.55 5.30
C THR A 285 0.38 0.27 5.40
N GLY A 286 0.92 0.19 6.62
CA GLY A 286 2.32 -0.05 6.91
C GLY A 286 3.14 1.23 7.06
N GLY A 287 4.41 1.14 6.67
CA GLY A 287 5.45 2.12 6.98
C GLY A 287 6.69 1.37 7.45
N ALA A 288 7.18 1.63 8.65
CA ALA A 288 8.43 1.04 9.12
C ALA A 288 8.22 0.14 10.35
N SER A 289 8.77 -1.08 10.27
CA SER A 289 8.50 -2.18 11.21
C SER A 289 9.08 -1.94 12.62
N GLN A 290 9.93 -0.93 12.84
CA GLN A 290 10.41 -0.63 14.20
C GLN A 290 9.29 -0.26 15.17
N TRP A 291 8.20 0.37 14.69
CA TRP A 291 7.08 0.75 15.56
C TRP A 291 6.43 -0.45 16.22
N SER A 292 6.19 -1.52 15.44
CA SER A 292 5.58 -2.74 15.95
C SER A 292 6.55 -3.57 16.82
N ILE A 293 7.85 -3.50 16.55
CA ILE A 293 8.89 -4.12 17.37
C ILE A 293 8.97 -3.45 18.74
N GLU A 294 9.03 -2.12 18.82
CA GLU A 294 9.08 -1.42 20.11
C GLU A 294 7.79 -1.63 20.91
N LEU A 295 6.63 -1.59 20.25
CA LEU A 295 5.36 -1.90 20.90
C LEU A 295 5.34 -3.35 21.44
N ALA A 296 5.88 -4.31 20.68
CA ALA A 296 6.01 -5.68 21.15
C ALA A 296 6.93 -5.79 22.37
N ARG A 297 8.04 -5.04 22.40
CA ARG A 297 8.97 -5.04 23.55
C ARG A 297 8.33 -4.49 24.82
N LEU A 298 7.37 -3.56 24.71
CA LEU A 298 6.58 -3.09 25.85
C LEU A 298 5.59 -4.15 26.36
N ILE A 299 4.92 -4.87 25.45
CA ILE A 299 3.82 -5.80 25.78
C ILE A 299 4.32 -7.17 26.23
N TRP A 300 5.34 -7.72 25.57
CA TRP A 300 5.87 -9.07 25.86
C TRP A 300 7.21 -9.05 26.59
N GLY A 301 7.84 -7.88 26.70
CA GLY A 301 9.17 -7.72 27.27
C GLY A 301 10.30 -7.91 26.24
N ARG A 302 11.33 -7.05 26.34
CA ARG A 302 12.46 -7.00 25.40
C ARG A 302 13.17 -8.34 25.23
N ALA A 303 13.53 -9.00 26.33
CA ALA A 303 14.26 -10.26 26.29
C ALA A 303 13.52 -11.35 25.48
N ALA A 304 12.20 -11.34 25.54
CA ALA A 304 11.39 -12.35 24.92
C ALA A 304 11.15 -12.09 23.43
N VAL A 305 11.01 -10.83 23.04
CA VAL A 305 10.97 -10.40 21.63
C VAL A 305 12.33 -10.66 20.97
N ASP A 306 13.42 -10.28 21.62
CA ASP A 306 14.77 -10.38 21.07
C ASP A 306 15.28 -11.83 21.02
N ALA A 307 14.71 -12.74 21.81
CA ALA A 307 15.02 -14.19 21.77
C ALA A 307 14.30 -14.94 20.64
N LEU A 308 13.34 -14.32 19.93
CA LEU A 308 12.65 -14.99 18.83
C LEU A 308 13.62 -15.25 17.66
N PRO A 309 13.75 -16.49 17.19
CA PRO A 309 14.68 -16.80 16.11
C PRO A 309 14.16 -16.21 14.79
N ASP A 310 14.80 -15.19 14.25
CA ASP A 310 14.50 -14.73 12.90
C ASP A 310 15.44 -15.40 11.89
N ARG A 311 14.85 -16.21 11.02
CA ARG A 311 15.56 -16.87 9.92
C ARG A 311 15.41 -16.11 8.61
N SER A 312 14.63 -15.04 8.62
CA SER A 312 14.48 -14.18 7.47
C SER A 312 15.69 -13.28 7.30
N TRP A 313 15.95 -12.92 6.05
CA TRP A 313 16.98 -11.97 5.66
C TRP A 313 16.52 -11.30 4.36
N VAL A 314 17.17 -10.21 3.98
CA VAL A 314 16.79 -9.46 2.78
C VAL A 314 17.99 -9.24 1.87
N GLU A 315 17.72 -9.12 0.57
CA GLU A 315 18.69 -8.67 -0.42
C GLU A 315 18.27 -7.32 -0.97
N TRP A 316 19.11 -6.31 -0.75
CA TRP A 316 18.95 -4.96 -1.23
C TRP A 316 19.57 -4.79 -2.60
N ARG A 317 18.84 -4.20 -3.54
CA ARG A 317 19.34 -3.85 -4.87
C ARG A 317 20.26 -2.63 -4.79
N THR A 318 21.55 -2.84 -5.04
CA THR A 318 22.67 -1.88 -4.89
C THR A 318 22.73 -0.79 -5.97
N SER A 319 21.59 -0.43 -6.55
CA SER A 319 21.51 0.66 -7.53
C SER A 319 21.78 2.01 -6.87
N GLU A 320 22.37 2.94 -7.61
CA GLU A 320 22.67 4.29 -7.12
C GLU A 320 21.40 5.00 -6.64
N GLY A 321 20.30 4.86 -7.40
CA GLY A 321 19.00 5.41 -7.03
C GLY A 321 18.49 4.91 -5.67
N ASN A 322 18.60 3.62 -5.38
CA ASN A 322 18.17 3.06 -4.09
C ASN A 322 19.07 3.55 -2.94
N ILE A 323 20.38 3.58 -3.14
CA ILE A 323 21.34 4.09 -2.14
C ILE A 323 21.05 5.57 -1.84
N ALA A 324 20.81 6.38 -2.87
CA ALA A 324 20.48 7.80 -2.73
C ALA A 324 19.17 8.02 -1.96
N GLN A 325 18.14 7.20 -2.21
CA GLN A 325 16.87 7.25 -1.46
C GLN A 325 17.08 6.99 0.03
N LEU A 326 17.84 5.94 0.38
CA LEU A 326 18.11 5.61 1.78
C LEU A 326 18.95 6.69 2.47
N ARG A 327 19.95 7.27 1.78
CA ARG A 327 20.71 8.43 2.28
C ARG A 327 19.82 9.63 2.56
N GLY A 328 18.92 9.95 1.64
CA GLY A 328 17.97 11.06 1.82
C GLY A 328 17.05 10.85 3.03
N PHE A 329 16.62 9.60 3.26
CA PHE A 329 15.83 9.27 4.45
C PHE A 329 16.65 9.34 5.74
N LEU A 330 17.88 8.83 5.75
CA LEU A 330 18.81 8.95 6.87
C LEU A 330 19.06 10.43 7.24
N GLN A 331 19.28 11.30 6.25
CA GLN A 331 19.49 12.73 6.48
C GLN A 331 18.29 13.39 7.16
N LYS A 332 17.06 13.02 6.79
CA LYS A 332 15.85 13.52 7.48
C LYS A 332 15.83 13.09 8.94
N LEU A 333 16.23 11.84 9.24
CA LEU A 333 16.26 11.33 10.61
C LEU A 333 17.38 11.96 11.45
N GLU A 334 18.53 12.30 10.86
CA GLU A 334 19.60 13.02 11.55
C GLU A 334 19.17 14.42 12.00
N GLN A 335 18.30 15.07 11.21
CA GLN A 335 17.75 16.39 11.50
C GLN A 335 16.56 16.36 12.48
N ALA A 336 15.97 15.19 12.72
CA ALA A 336 14.82 15.04 13.59
C ALA A 336 15.27 14.81 15.05
N PRO A 337 14.85 15.65 16.01
CA PRO A 337 15.26 15.53 17.41
C PRO A 337 14.77 14.24 18.07
N ASP A 338 13.60 13.75 17.66
CA ASP A 338 12.93 12.59 18.25
C ASP A 338 13.09 11.32 17.40
N ALA A 339 14.12 11.27 16.55
CA ALA A 339 14.40 10.12 15.72
C ALA A 339 14.84 8.91 16.55
N SER A 340 14.25 7.74 16.27
CA SER A 340 14.69 6.47 16.86
C SER A 340 16.18 6.20 16.57
N PRO A 341 17.02 6.04 17.60
CA PRO A 341 18.43 5.67 17.44
C PRO A 341 18.61 4.32 16.72
N GLU A 342 17.70 3.38 16.93
CA GLU A 342 17.69 2.05 16.28
C GLU A 342 17.45 2.18 14.78
N LEU A 343 16.43 2.96 14.38
CA LEU A 343 16.13 3.21 12.98
C LEU A 343 17.30 3.89 12.26
N ARG A 344 17.93 4.87 12.92
CA ARG A 344 19.11 5.56 12.39
C ARG A 344 20.27 4.58 12.16
N ARG A 345 20.63 3.78 13.16
CA ARG A 345 21.70 2.77 13.07
C ARG A 345 21.44 1.74 11.98
N MET A 346 20.19 1.30 11.84
CA MET A 346 19.81 0.36 10.77
C MET A 346 20.06 0.99 9.38
N LEU A 347 19.57 2.21 9.15
CA LEU A 347 19.73 2.87 7.85
C LEU A 347 21.19 3.21 7.53
N GLU A 348 21.99 3.58 8.52
CA GLU A 348 23.45 3.75 8.38
C GLU A 348 24.10 2.44 7.89
N SER A 349 23.79 1.32 8.56
CA SER A 349 24.33 0.00 8.23
C SER A 349 23.94 -0.44 6.82
N VAL A 350 22.64 -0.36 6.48
CA VAL A 350 22.13 -0.75 5.16
C VAL A 350 22.75 0.11 4.06
N THR A 351 22.77 1.43 4.24
CA THR A 351 23.31 2.36 3.24
C THR A 351 24.80 2.13 3.00
N ALA A 352 25.58 1.93 4.05
CA ALA A 352 27.00 1.65 3.95
C ALA A 352 27.26 0.28 3.28
N GLY A 353 26.54 -0.76 3.69
CA GLY A 353 26.65 -2.10 3.13
C GLY A 353 26.34 -2.14 1.64
N MET A 354 25.23 -1.53 1.22
CA MET A 354 24.86 -1.41 -0.19
C MET A 354 25.90 -0.64 -1.01
N ALA A 355 26.45 0.45 -0.48
CA ALA A 355 27.46 1.25 -1.18
C ALA A 355 28.77 0.47 -1.37
N GLN A 356 29.21 -0.29 -0.36
CA GLN A 356 30.39 -1.13 -0.46
C GLN A 356 30.19 -2.28 -1.47
N ALA A 357 29.04 -2.96 -1.42
CA ALA A 357 28.69 -4.01 -2.37
C ALA A 357 28.67 -3.50 -3.82
N ARG A 358 28.06 -2.32 -4.05
CA ARG A 358 28.11 -1.65 -5.36
C ARG A 358 29.56 -1.39 -5.81
N GLY A 359 30.42 -0.91 -4.92
CA GLY A 359 31.84 -0.68 -5.20
C GLY A 359 32.60 -1.94 -5.62
N ARG A 360 32.14 -3.13 -5.20
CA ARG A 360 32.66 -4.44 -5.61
C ARG A 360 31.97 -5.02 -6.86
N GLY A 361 31.03 -4.30 -7.46
CA GLY A 361 30.25 -4.78 -8.61
C GLY A 361 29.14 -5.78 -8.25
N GLU A 362 28.81 -5.94 -6.97
CA GLU A 362 27.73 -6.83 -6.53
C GLU A 362 26.36 -6.17 -6.78
N ALA A 363 25.48 -6.91 -7.45
CA ALA A 363 24.14 -6.46 -7.85
C ALA A 363 23.12 -6.42 -6.69
N LEU A 364 23.40 -7.16 -5.62
CA LEU A 364 22.58 -7.32 -4.42
C LEU A 364 23.49 -7.29 -3.19
N TRP A 365 22.99 -6.75 -2.07
CA TRP A 365 23.64 -6.80 -0.76
C TRP A 365 22.71 -7.43 0.27
N ARG A 366 23.24 -8.34 1.09
CA ARG A 366 22.48 -9.11 2.07
C ARG A 366 22.45 -8.44 3.46
N GLU A 367 21.27 -8.39 4.07
CA GLU A 367 21.04 -7.96 5.46
C GLU A 367 20.32 -9.06 6.27
N PRO A 368 20.82 -9.42 7.48
CA PRO A 368 22.07 -8.97 8.06
C PRO A 368 23.27 -9.45 7.23
N SER A 369 24.39 -8.73 7.27
CA SER A 369 25.60 -9.15 6.56
C SER A 369 26.07 -10.51 7.08
N GLU A 370 26.64 -11.34 6.19
CA GLU A 370 27.08 -12.71 6.53
C GLU A 370 28.14 -12.76 7.65
N ALA A 371 28.71 -11.61 8.04
CA ALA A 371 29.65 -11.45 9.13
C ALA A 371 29.06 -11.66 10.54
N SER A 372 27.82 -12.14 10.68
CA SER A 372 27.25 -12.56 11.97
C SER A 372 26.74 -14.00 11.92
N ALA A 373 27.67 -14.95 11.71
CA ALA A 373 27.46 -16.31 12.18
C ALA A 373 27.77 -16.36 13.68
N ASP A 374 26.98 -15.66 14.50
CA ASP A 374 26.89 -16.06 15.91
C ASP A 374 26.11 -17.39 15.92
N PRO A 375 26.69 -18.48 16.43
CA PRO A 375 25.98 -19.74 16.54
C PRO A 375 24.74 -19.48 17.39
N ALA A 376 23.57 -19.83 16.83
CA ALA A 376 22.28 -19.74 17.49
C ALA A 376 22.43 -20.07 18.98
N SER A 377 22.25 -19.07 19.84
CA SER A 377 22.16 -19.34 21.27
C SER A 377 21.04 -20.37 21.46
N ALA A 378 21.31 -21.37 22.27
CA ALA A 378 20.39 -22.48 22.47
C ALA A 378 18.98 -21.93 22.72
N ALA A 379 18.06 -22.26 21.81
CA ALA A 379 16.69 -21.82 21.87
C ALA A 379 16.11 -22.22 23.24
N SER A 380 15.90 -21.24 24.11
CA SER A 380 14.99 -21.40 25.23
C SER A 380 13.60 -21.61 24.62
N GLN A 381 13.08 -22.83 24.76
CA GLN A 381 11.73 -23.21 24.30
C GLN A 381 10.59 -22.64 25.16
N ALA A 382 10.82 -21.54 25.88
CA ALA A 382 9.74 -20.79 26.50
C ALA A 382 9.64 -19.45 25.77
N GLY A 383 8.69 -19.35 24.83
CA GLY A 383 8.18 -18.03 24.45
C GLY A 383 7.70 -17.30 25.71
N PRO A 384 7.62 -15.95 25.70
CA PRO A 384 7.06 -15.22 26.83
C PRO A 384 5.62 -15.68 27.04
N VAL A 385 5.39 -16.51 28.06
CA VAL A 385 4.04 -16.84 28.49
C VAL A 385 3.56 -15.66 29.32
N ARG A 386 3.22 -14.55 28.65
CA ARG A 386 2.30 -13.60 29.24
C ARG A 386 1.00 -14.36 29.56
N LYS A 387 0.48 -14.21 30.77
CA LYS A 387 -0.75 -14.89 31.19
C LYS A 387 -1.99 -14.34 30.46
N GLY A 388 -1.97 -13.04 30.15
CA GLY A 388 -3.05 -12.36 29.44
C GLY A 388 -3.00 -12.54 27.92
N ARG A 389 -4.15 -12.33 27.26
CA ARG A 389 -4.31 -12.47 25.81
C ARG A 389 -3.87 -11.21 25.08
N VAL A 390 -3.31 -11.36 23.88
CA VAL A 390 -3.16 -10.24 22.93
C VAL A 390 -4.07 -10.47 21.75
N LEU A 391 -4.95 -9.52 21.46
CA LEU A 391 -5.83 -9.55 20.30
C LEU A 391 -5.33 -8.50 19.30
N VAL A 392 -5.16 -8.88 18.04
CA VAL A 392 -4.81 -7.95 16.95
C VAL A 392 -6.02 -7.76 16.06
N VAL A 393 -6.64 -6.58 16.12
CA VAL A 393 -7.75 -6.21 15.24
C VAL A 393 -7.15 -5.71 13.92
N ALA A 394 -7.32 -6.48 12.86
CA ALA A 394 -6.83 -6.12 11.53
C ALA A 394 -7.95 -6.06 10.48
N ASP A 395 -7.74 -5.25 9.45
CA ASP A 395 -8.62 -5.15 8.29
C ASP A 395 -7.87 -5.28 6.96
N ALA A 396 -8.61 -5.22 5.86
CA ALA A 396 -8.10 -5.29 4.49
C ALA A 396 -7.07 -4.18 4.14
N SER A 397 -6.92 -3.16 4.98
CA SER A 397 -5.92 -2.10 4.79
C SER A 397 -4.55 -2.51 5.33
N CYS A 398 -4.49 -3.48 6.26
CA CYS A 398 -3.24 -3.96 6.85
C CYS A 398 -2.30 -4.51 5.76
N GLY A 399 -1.24 -3.74 5.46
CA GLY A 399 -0.27 -4.04 4.41
C GLY A 399 1.16 -3.66 4.81
N SER A 400 2.16 -4.14 4.06
CA SER A 400 3.58 -3.79 4.28
C SER A 400 4.01 -4.04 5.74
N ALA A 401 4.66 -3.09 6.42
CA ALA A 401 5.05 -3.24 7.83
C ALA A 401 3.91 -3.60 8.82
N CYS A 402 2.63 -3.38 8.48
CA CYS A 402 1.51 -3.91 9.28
C CYS A 402 1.48 -5.44 9.23
N LEU A 403 1.76 -6.04 8.08
CA LEU A 403 1.86 -7.49 7.93
C LEU A 403 3.07 -8.05 8.69
N ASP A 404 4.20 -7.34 8.65
CA ASP A 404 5.38 -7.71 9.47
C ASP A 404 5.06 -7.65 10.97
N ALA A 405 4.22 -6.69 11.40
CA ALA A 405 3.73 -6.63 12.78
C ALA A 405 2.89 -7.87 13.14
N LEU A 406 1.98 -8.31 12.27
CA LEU A 406 1.23 -9.55 12.49
C LEU A 406 2.14 -10.78 12.48
N ASP A 407 3.13 -10.85 11.58
CA ASP A 407 4.12 -11.94 11.54
C ASP A 407 4.86 -12.05 12.89
N LEU A 408 5.26 -10.92 13.47
CA LEU A 408 5.91 -10.86 14.78
C LEU A 408 4.94 -11.21 15.92
N TRP A 409 3.81 -10.51 16.00
CA TRP A 409 2.89 -10.61 17.13
C TRP A 409 2.23 -12.00 17.21
N LYS A 410 1.90 -12.65 16.08
CA LYS A 410 1.40 -14.04 16.09
C LYS A 410 2.44 -15.03 16.60
N ARG A 411 3.72 -14.84 16.28
CA ARG A 411 4.82 -15.66 16.84
C ARG A 411 5.01 -15.46 18.34
N LEU A 412 4.61 -14.30 18.86
CA LEU A 412 4.52 -13.99 20.29
C LEU A 412 3.20 -14.45 20.93
N GLY A 413 2.33 -15.12 20.19
CA GLY A 413 1.07 -15.69 20.69
C GLY A 413 -0.15 -14.76 20.58
N ALA A 414 -0.08 -13.66 19.83
CA ALA A 414 -1.25 -12.84 19.55
C ALA A 414 -2.26 -13.56 18.63
N VAL A 415 -3.56 -13.34 18.89
CA VAL A 415 -4.67 -13.87 18.10
C VAL A 415 -5.19 -12.76 17.18
N GLN A 416 -5.26 -13.01 15.89
CA GLN A 416 -5.84 -12.06 14.94
C GLN A 416 -7.36 -12.17 14.94
N VAL A 417 -8.01 -11.01 14.95
CA VAL A 417 -9.46 -10.85 14.87
C VAL A 417 -9.80 -9.78 13.83
N GLY A 418 -11.03 -9.77 13.34
CA GLY A 418 -11.48 -8.80 12.32
C GLY A 418 -11.65 -9.46 10.95
N VAL A 419 -10.99 -8.93 9.92
CA VAL A 419 -11.10 -9.47 8.54
C VAL A 419 -9.72 -9.78 7.95
N GLU A 420 -9.71 -10.45 6.78
CA GLU A 420 -8.48 -10.75 6.05
C GLU A 420 -7.71 -9.46 5.74
N THR A 421 -6.40 -9.50 5.89
CA THR A 421 -5.52 -8.36 5.60
C THR A 421 -5.27 -8.15 4.11
N SER A 422 -4.53 -7.11 3.76
CA SER A 422 -3.85 -7.08 2.46
C SER A 422 -2.74 -8.14 2.39
N ALA A 423 -2.01 -8.13 1.28
CA ALA A 423 -0.80 -8.93 1.12
C ALA A 423 0.27 -8.13 0.36
N ASP A 424 1.52 -8.54 0.51
CA ASP A 424 2.67 -8.00 -0.22
C ASP A 424 3.41 -9.12 -0.95
N SER A 425 4.16 -8.75 -1.99
CA SER A 425 5.11 -9.68 -2.61
C SER A 425 6.32 -9.87 -1.68
N LEU A 426 7.33 -10.62 -2.14
CA LEU A 426 8.62 -10.65 -1.45
C LEU A 426 9.42 -9.36 -1.63
N TYR A 427 9.04 -8.51 -2.58
CA TYR A 427 9.70 -7.24 -2.87
C TYR A 427 9.14 -6.13 -1.99
N MET A 428 10.01 -5.41 -1.29
CA MET A 428 9.64 -4.48 -0.23
C MET A 428 10.51 -3.23 -0.28
N ASP A 429 10.14 -2.24 0.53
CA ASP A 429 10.74 -0.92 0.65
C ASP A 429 10.82 -0.19 -0.68
N VAL A 430 10.12 0.93 -0.80
CA VAL A 430 9.92 1.55 -2.11
C VAL A 430 10.72 2.83 -2.26
N ARG A 431 11.24 3.03 -3.46
CA ARG A 431 11.71 4.33 -3.93
C ARG A 431 10.74 4.87 -4.96
N PRO A 432 10.20 6.09 -4.79
CA PRO A 432 9.48 6.75 -5.86
C PRO A 432 10.45 7.25 -6.94
N GLU A 433 10.19 6.89 -8.19
CA GLU A 433 10.89 7.42 -9.38
C GLU A 433 9.94 8.34 -10.14
N ARG A 434 10.29 9.63 -10.26
CA ARG A 434 9.50 10.59 -11.05
C ARG A 434 9.69 10.32 -12.53
N LEU A 435 8.60 10.35 -13.29
CA LEU A 435 8.64 10.12 -14.73
C LEU A 435 8.92 11.43 -15.49
N PRO A 436 9.55 11.35 -16.68
CA PRO A 436 9.94 12.52 -17.48
C PRO A 436 8.81 13.52 -17.76
N SER A 437 7.57 13.06 -17.94
CA SER A 437 6.42 13.94 -18.18
C SER A 437 6.10 14.87 -17.01
N GLY A 438 6.55 14.56 -15.79
CA GLY A 438 6.14 15.28 -14.57
C GLY A 438 4.70 14.99 -14.12
N LEU A 439 4.00 14.05 -14.77
CA LEU A 439 2.61 13.71 -14.45
C LEU A 439 2.49 12.65 -13.35
N ALA A 440 3.44 11.72 -13.29
CA ALA A 440 3.37 10.60 -12.37
C ALA A 440 4.75 10.18 -11.85
N ARG A 441 4.72 9.33 -10.83
CA ARG A 441 5.87 8.60 -10.32
C ARG A 441 5.53 7.12 -10.21
N ILE A 442 6.49 6.26 -10.48
CA ILE A 442 6.40 4.83 -10.22
C ILE A 442 7.13 4.47 -8.92
N SER A 443 6.52 3.67 -8.07
CA SER A 443 7.18 3.10 -6.90
C SER A 443 7.98 1.87 -7.32
N VAL A 444 9.27 1.84 -6.99
CA VAL A 444 10.19 0.74 -7.29
C VAL A 444 10.62 0.09 -5.99
N PRO A 445 10.26 -1.18 -5.73
CA PRO A 445 10.82 -1.97 -4.65
C PRO A 445 12.35 -2.02 -4.66
N MET A 446 12.96 -1.94 -3.49
CA MET A 446 14.41 -1.83 -3.30
C MET A 446 15.03 -3.10 -2.72
N LYS A 447 14.25 -3.93 -2.02
CA LYS A 447 14.73 -5.18 -1.41
C LYS A 447 13.83 -6.37 -1.71
N VAL A 448 14.36 -7.58 -1.52
CA VAL A 448 13.61 -8.84 -1.58
C VAL A 448 13.81 -9.67 -0.32
N PHE A 449 12.72 -10.16 0.27
CA PHE A 449 12.74 -11.05 1.44
C PHE A 449 13.12 -12.48 1.08
N ARG A 450 13.87 -13.11 1.99
CA ARG A 450 14.28 -14.52 1.98
C ARG A 450 14.00 -15.12 3.34
N GLY A 451 13.62 -16.40 3.40
CA GLY A 451 13.35 -17.09 4.66
C GLY A 451 12.16 -16.57 5.48
N ARG A 452 11.43 -15.57 4.97
CA ARG A 452 10.16 -15.10 5.56
C ARG A 452 9.13 -16.23 5.49
N VAL A 453 8.43 -16.45 6.60
CA VAL A 453 7.42 -17.51 6.72
C VAL A 453 6.22 -17.23 5.82
N ARG A 454 5.71 -15.99 5.88
CA ARG A 454 4.60 -15.53 5.02
C ARG A 454 5.06 -15.42 3.58
N GLY A 455 4.34 -16.08 2.68
CA GLY A 455 4.63 -16.17 1.26
C GLY A 455 4.39 -14.87 0.48
N SER A 456 4.63 -14.97 -0.83
CA SER A 456 4.39 -13.87 -1.77
C SER A 456 2.89 -13.73 -2.08
N ASN A 457 2.35 -12.52 -1.90
CA ASN A 457 0.93 -12.22 -2.01
C ASN A 457 0.06 -13.15 -1.13
N GLU A 458 0.56 -13.50 0.06
CA GLU A 458 -0.16 -14.25 1.07
C GLU A 458 -0.70 -13.30 2.15
N PRO A 459 -2.03 -13.18 2.31
CA PRO A 459 -2.64 -12.38 3.36
C PRO A 459 -2.68 -13.14 4.70
N HIS A 460 -2.88 -12.41 5.79
CA HIS A 460 -3.23 -12.96 7.08
C HIS A 460 -4.75 -13.14 7.20
N VAL A 461 -5.18 -14.38 7.40
CA VAL A 461 -6.59 -14.72 7.70
C VAL A 461 -6.82 -14.61 9.21
N PRO A 462 -7.91 -13.96 9.68
CA PRO A 462 -8.20 -13.84 11.10
C PRO A 462 -8.56 -15.19 11.71
N ASP A 463 -8.11 -15.43 12.94
CA ASP A 463 -8.52 -16.59 13.74
C ASP A 463 -10.01 -16.53 14.09
N HIS A 464 -10.51 -15.30 14.34
CA HIS A 464 -11.94 -15.02 14.49
C HIS A 464 -12.39 -13.92 13.52
N ARG A 465 -13.25 -14.29 12.56
CA ARG A 465 -13.79 -13.35 11.58
C ARG A 465 -14.93 -12.53 12.16
N TYR A 466 -14.82 -11.20 12.09
CA TYR A 466 -15.91 -10.28 12.38
C TYR A 466 -16.77 -10.07 11.12
N THR A 467 -18.08 -10.22 11.25
CA THR A 467 -19.04 -10.05 10.13
C THR A 467 -19.80 -8.73 10.18
N GLY A 468 -19.62 -7.94 11.25
CA GLY A 468 -20.20 -6.60 11.38
C GLY A 468 -19.44 -5.54 10.60
N ASP A 469 -19.89 -4.29 10.70
CA ASP A 469 -19.20 -3.15 10.09
C ASP A 469 -17.95 -2.79 10.90
N MET A 470 -16.76 -2.90 10.28
CA MET A 470 -15.48 -2.58 10.91
C MET A 470 -15.35 -1.09 11.30
N ARG A 471 -16.27 -0.22 10.87
CA ARG A 471 -16.37 1.18 11.30
C ARG A 471 -17.07 1.36 12.66
N ASP A 472 -17.90 0.40 13.08
CA ASP A 472 -18.57 0.44 14.37
C ASP A 472 -17.65 -0.11 15.47
N THR A 473 -16.78 0.77 15.98
CA THR A 473 -15.82 0.42 17.04
C THR A 473 -16.53 -0.05 18.31
N ARG A 474 -17.70 0.48 18.65
CA ARG A 474 -18.43 0.04 19.86
C ARG A 474 -18.95 -1.39 19.70
N ALA A 475 -19.54 -1.72 18.55
CA ALA A 475 -19.98 -3.08 18.27
C ALA A 475 -18.81 -4.06 18.21
N LEU A 476 -17.68 -3.63 17.63
CA LEU A 476 -16.45 -4.41 17.58
C LEU A 476 -15.88 -4.70 18.97
N GLU A 477 -15.76 -3.68 19.83
CA GLU A 477 -15.33 -3.84 21.23
C GLU A 477 -16.24 -4.79 22.00
N ALA A 478 -17.57 -4.63 21.87
CA ALA A 478 -18.53 -5.53 22.50
C ALA A 478 -18.39 -6.98 22.01
N TRP A 479 -18.08 -7.18 20.72
CA TRP A 479 -17.80 -8.49 20.17
C TRP A 479 -16.53 -9.12 20.73
N LEU A 480 -15.45 -8.35 20.89
CA LEU A 480 -14.19 -8.83 21.46
C LEU A 480 -14.32 -9.30 22.91
N LEU A 481 -15.21 -8.67 23.69
CA LEU A 481 -15.49 -9.09 25.07
C LEU A 481 -16.21 -10.45 25.17
N MET A 482 -16.78 -10.94 24.07
CA MET A 482 -17.44 -12.24 24.01
C MET A 482 -16.53 -13.38 23.54
N LEU A 483 -15.31 -13.07 23.08
CA LEU A 483 -14.26 -14.04 22.69
C LEU A 483 -13.43 -14.47 23.91
#